data_AF-A0A954GPZ1-F1
#
_entry.id   AF-A0A954GPZ1-F1
#
_cell.length_a   1.000
_cell.length_b   1.000
_cell.length_c   1.000
_cell.angle_alpha   90.00
_cell.angle_beta   90.00
_cell.angle_gamma   90.00
#
_symmetry.space_group_name_H-M   'P 1'
#
loop_
_entity.id
_entity.type
_entity.pdbx_description
1 polymer ?
#
loop_
_entity_poly.entity_id
_entity_poly.type
_entity_poly.pdbx_seq_one_letter_code
_entity_poly.pdbx_strand_id
1 'polypeptide(L)'
;EESGDKAKTEAMLKAILKIRPDAEPVKAKLKELEEAVFVDQQEVVDLDTGKGWITTGVYVAKGERVRIEAIGSYKLIVNDELGPEGYRSEDGKGADFFDGAPTGSLIGVIVPPGGQPGKKKDGPQPFLIGSKKELDPQAAGLLVMRVNAPANAKCVGKLKVRLSGNISKSPQ
;
A
#
# COMPACT_ATOMS: atom_id res chain seq x y z
N GLU A 1 10.22 9.65 -24.03
CA GLU A 1 9.27 10.74 -24.36
C GLU A 1 7.80 10.32 -24.22
N GLU A 2 7.43 9.04 -24.35
CA GLU A 2 6.03 8.57 -24.27
C GLU A 2 5.27 8.80 -22.95
N SER A 3 5.94 8.79 -21.78
CA SER A 3 5.26 8.99 -20.48
C SER A 3 4.71 10.42 -20.31
N GLY A 4 5.39 11.42 -20.90
CA GLY A 4 4.95 12.82 -20.85
C GLY A 4 3.69 13.10 -21.67
N ASP A 5 3.49 12.36 -22.77
CA ASP A 5 2.31 12.51 -23.62
C ASP A 5 1.08 11.80 -23.06
N LYS A 6 1.26 10.66 -22.39
CA LYS A 6 0.18 9.95 -21.68
C LYS A 6 -0.44 10.83 -20.59
N ALA A 7 0.39 11.46 -19.74
CA ALA A 7 -0.08 12.34 -18.66
C ALA A 7 -0.85 13.57 -19.17
N LYS A 8 -0.38 14.20 -20.26
CA LYS A 8 -1.08 15.32 -20.91
C LYS A 8 -2.43 14.89 -21.51
N THR A 9 -2.45 13.73 -22.14
CA THR A 9 -3.67 13.16 -22.72
C THR A 9 -4.70 12.88 -21.64
N GLU A 10 -4.29 12.29 -20.52
CA GLU A 10 -5.16 12.04 -19.38
C GLU A 10 -5.73 13.33 -18.78
N ALA A 11 -4.90 14.36 -18.61
CA ALA A 11 -5.32 15.67 -18.11
C ALA A 11 -6.37 16.31 -19.03
N MET A 12 -6.20 16.19 -20.35
CA MET A 12 -7.15 16.69 -21.34
C MET A 12 -8.49 15.94 -21.28
N LEU A 13 -8.47 14.61 -21.19
CA LEU A 13 -9.70 13.79 -21.08
C LEU A 13 -10.46 14.10 -19.78
N LYS A 14 -9.75 14.25 -18.65
CA LYS A 14 -10.34 14.69 -17.37
C LYS A 14 -10.96 16.08 -17.48
N ALA A 15 -10.35 17.01 -18.21
CA ALA A 15 -10.92 18.35 -18.45
C ALA A 15 -12.20 18.28 -19.28
N ILE A 16 -12.26 17.42 -20.30
CA ILE A 16 -13.48 17.22 -21.11
C ILE A 16 -14.61 16.68 -20.24
N LEU A 17 -14.35 15.70 -19.36
CA LEU A 17 -15.37 15.13 -18.47
C LEU A 17 -15.90 16.12 -17.43
N LYS A 18 -15.13 17.15 -17.06
CA LYS A 18 -15.64 18.25 -16.21
C LYS A 18 -16.71 19.09 -16.93
N ILE A 19 -16.66 19.16 -18.26
CA ILE A 19 -17.59 19.93 -19.09
C ILE A 19 -18.75 19.04 -19.57
N ARG A 20 -18.44 17.80 -19.99
CA ARG A 20 -19.40 16.78 -20.44
C ARG A 20 -19.22 15.47 -19.68
N PRO A 21 -19.84 15.33 -18.50
CA PRO A 21 -19.68 14.15 -17.64
C PRO A 21 -20.34 12.88 -18.19
N ASP A 22 -21.17 13.01 -19.20
CA ASP A 22 -21.93 11.95 -19.89
C ASP A 22 -21.24 11.44 -21.16
N ALA A 23 -20.03 11.95 -21.48
CA ALA A 23 -19.27 11.51 -22.65
C ALA A 23 -18.66 10.11 -22.44
N GLU A 24 -19.46 9.06 -22.64
CA GLU A 24 -19.05 7.65 -22.52
C GLU A 24 -17.76 7.28 -23.30
N PRO A 25 -17.54 7.75 -24.55
CA PRO A 25 -16.28 7.47 -25.26
C PRO A 25 -15.04 8.02 -24.55
N VAL A 26 -15.18 9.17 -23.87
CA VAL A 26 -14.09 9.81 -23.13
C VAL A 26 -13.80 9.05 -21.85
N LYS A 27 -14.84 8.58 -21.14
CA LYS A 27 -14.67 7.69 -19.97
C LYS A 27 -13.99 6.37 -20.33
N ALA A 28 -14.43 5.76 -21.43
CA ALA A 28 -13.83 4.51 -21.92
C ALA A 28 -12.34 4.72 -22.23
N LYS A 29 -11.99 5.81 -22.93
CA LYS A 29 -10.59 6.08 -23.27
C LYS A 29 -9.73 6.39 -22.05
N LEU A 30 -10.28 7.12 -21.08
CA LEU A 30 -9.62 7.40 -19.81
C LEU A 30 -9.34 6.09 -19.05
N LYS A 31 -10.34 5.21 -18.96
CA LYS A 31 -10.19 3.89 -18.32
C LYS A 31 -9.16 3.01 -19.01
N GLU A 32 -9.11 3.01 -20.34
CA GLU A 32 -8.07 2.28 -21.09
C GLU A 32 -6.66 2.79 -20.74
N LEU A 33 -6.47 4.11 -20.65
CA LEU A 33 -5.19 4.70 -20.29
C LEU A 33 -4.82 4.37 -18.84
N GLU A 34 -5.77 4.48 -17.91
CA GLU A 34 -5.57 4.12 -16.51
C GLU A 34 -5.15 2.64 -16.38
N GLU A 35 -5.87 1.72 -17.00
CA GLU A 35 -5.53 0.29 -16.98
C GLU A 35 -4.18 -0.01 -17.64
N ALA A 36 -3.81 0.71 -18.71
CA ALA A 36 -2.50 0.55 -19.37
C ALA A 36 -1.33 0.89 -18.42
N VAL A 37 -1.49 1.88 -17.55
CA VAL A 37 -0.47 2.21 -16.53
C VAL A 37 -0.23 1.03 -15.58
N PHE A 38 -1.28 0.29 -15.18
CA PHE A 38 -1.12 -0.90 -14.34
C PHE A 38 -0.41 -2.07 -15.02
N VAL A 39 -0.43 -2.12 -16.35
CA VAL A 39 0.28 -3.15 -17.12
C VAL A 39 1.74 -2.74 -17.34
N ASP A 40 1.98 -1.49 -17.71
CA ASP A 40 3.30 -0.97 -18.09
C ASP A 40 4.21 -0.76 -16.88
N GLN A 41 3.65 -0.33 -15.74
CA GLN A 41 4.41 -0.04 -14.53
C GLN A 41 4.12 -1.09 -13.47
N GLN A 42 5.03 -2.06 -13.36
CA GLN A 42 4.97 -3.11 -12.35
C GLN A 42 6.31 -3.29 -11.64
N GLU A 43 6.25 -3.55 -10.34
CA GLU A 43 7.40 -3.96 -9.53
C GLU A 43 7.00 -5.16 -8.67
N VAL A 44 7.91 -6.13 -8.53
CA VAL A 44 7.71 -7.28 -7.66
C VAL A 44 8.71 -7.20 -6.50
N VAL A 45 8.19 -7.30 -5.28
CA VAL A 45 8.96 -7.25 -4.04
C VAL A 45 8.77 -8.55 -3.28
N ASP A 46 9.89 -9.19 -2.91
CA ASP A 46 9.88 -10.33 -1.99
C ASP A 46 9.95 -9.81 -0.55
N LEU A 47 8.87 -10.08 0.20
CA LEU A 47 8.69 -9.65 1.57
C LEU A 47 9.01 -10.82 2.51
N ASP A 48 10.10 -10.69 3.27
CA ASP A 48 10.44 -11.60 4.36
C ASP A 48 9.60 -11.28 5.60
N THR A 49 8.58 -12.10 5.85
CA THR A 49 7.58 -11.84 6.90
C THR A 49 8.17 -11.80 8.31
N GLY A 50 9.36 -12.37 8.53
CA GLY A 50 10.05 -12.33 9.82
C GLY A 50 10.69 -10.99 10.15
N LYS A 51 10.71 -10.04 9.20
CA LYS A 51 11.18 -8.67 9.41
C LYS A 51 10.00 -7.77 9.79
N GLY A 52 10.30 -6.67 10.49
CA GLY A 52 9.32 -5.64 10.84
C GLY A 52 8.86 -4.84 9.62
N TRP A 53 8.97 -3.52 9.68
CA TRP A 53 8.70 -2.68 8.50
C TRP A 53 9.74 -2.92 7.40
N ILE A 54 9.28 -3.30 6.23
CA ILE A 54 10.09 -3.62 5.06
C ILE A 54 9.88 -2.53 4.01
N THR A 55 10.97 -1.93 3.56
CA THR A 55 10.97 -0.97 2.46
C THR A 55 10.78 -1.68 1.13
N THR A 56 9.79 -1.26 0.36
CA THR A 56 9.57 -1.79 -0.99
C THR A 56 10.50 -1.19 -2.04
N GLY A 57 11.11 -0.03 -1.72
CA GLY A 57 11.84 0.80 -2.69
C GLY A 57 10.92 1.54 -3.66
N VAL A 58 9.61 1.42 -3.48
CA VAL A 58 8.59 2.01 -4.35
C VAL A 58 7.99 3.25 -3.71
N TYR A 59 8.05 4.36 -4.45
CA TYR A 59 7.41 5.62 -4.12
C TYR A 59 6.06 5.73 -4.83
N VAL A 60 5.10 6.31 -4.13
CA VAL A 60 3.76 6.60 -4.63
C VAL A 60 3.49 8.10 -4.58
N ALA A 61 2.64 8.59 -5.47
CA ALA A 61 2.24 9.98 -5.55
C ALA A 61 0.82 10.20 -5.01
N LYS A 62 0.57 11.39 -4.46
CA LYS A 62 -0.75 11.75 -3.92
C LYS A 62 -1.81 11.75 -5.01
N GLY A 63 -2.92 11.05 -4.77
CA GLY A 63 -4.07 10.98 -5.68
C GLY A 63 -3.88 10.06 -6.89
N GLU A 64 -2.70 9.46 -7.02
CA GLU A 64 -2.35 8.63 -8.17
C GLU A 64 -2.54 7.15 -7.83
N ARG A 65 -3.45 6.48 -8.55
CA ARG A 65 -3.91 5.14 -8.16
C ARG A 65 -2.79 4.10 -8.23
N VAL A 66 -2.76 3.25 -7.21
CA VAL A 66 -1.85 2.11 -7.11
C VAL A 66 -2.61 0.84 -6.75
N ARG A 67 -2.11 -0.30 -7.26
CA ARG A 67 -2.63 -1.64 -7.01
C ARG A 67 -1.53 -2.49 -6.40
N ILE A 68 -1.87 -3.15 -5.30
CA ILE A 68 -1.02 -4.03 -4.52
C ILE A 68 -1.65 -5.41 -4.51
N GLU A 69 -0.91 -6.43 -4.91
CA GLU A 69 -1.36 -7.83 -4.90
C GLU A 69 -0.31 -8.70 -4.22
N ALA A 70 -0.70 -9.41 -3.16
CA ALA A 70 0.19 -10.24 -2.37
C ALA A 70 -0.19 -11.71 -2.50
N ILE A 71 0.79 -12.55 -2.83
CA ILE A 71 0.63 -14.00 -2.92
C ILE A 71 1.65 -14.70 -2.02
N GLY A 72 1.33 -15.94 -1.64
CA GLY A 72 2.17 -16.77 -0.78
C GLY A 72 1.51 -17.07 0.55
N SER A 73 2.27 -17.72 1.42
CA SER A 73 1.83 -18.06 2.77
C SER A 73 3.02 -18.01 3.73
N TYR A 74 2.72 -17.79 5.00
CA TYR A 74 3.70 -17.76 6.07
C TYR A 74 3.04 -18.24 7.35
N LYS A 75 3.86 -18.61 8.33
CA LYS A 75 3.39 -19.02 9.66
C LYS A 75 3.50 -17.84 10.61
N LEU A 76 2.43 -17.54 11.32
CA LEU A 76 2.43 -16.66 12.47
C LEU A 76 2.41 -17.52 13.74
N ILE A 77 3.41 -17.34 14.59
CA ILE A 77 3.56 -18.08 15.85
C ILE A 77 3.51 -17.06 16.98
N VAL A 78 2.59 -17.25 17.92
CA VAL A 78 2.46 -16.39 19.09
C VAL A 78 2.36 -17.25 20.34
N ASN A 79 3.21 -16.94 21.33
CA ASN A 79 3.22 -17.61 22.63
C ASN A 79 2.97 -16.55 23.70
N ASP A 80 1.70 -16.30 24.00
CA ASP A 80 1.25 -15.38 25.03
C ASP A 80 0.16 -16.03 25.89
N GLU A 81 0.13 -15.66 27.16
CA GLU A 81 -0.98 -15.93 28.08
C GLU A 81 -1.91 -14.71 28.08
N LEU A 82 -3.17 -14.91 27.68
CA LEU A 82 -4.16 -13.84 27.53
C LEU A 82 -5.40 -14.13 28.37
N GLY A 83 -5.96 -13.08 28.96
CA GLY A 83 -7.30 -13.12 29.55
C GLY A 83 -8.41 -13.02 28.47
N PRO A 84 -9.70 -13.04 28.88
CA PRO A 84 -10.84 -13.01 27.95
C PRO A 84 -10.91 -11.74 27.09
N GLU A 85 -10.25 -10.66 27.52
CA GLU A 85 -10.16 -9.39 26.80
C GLU A 85 -9.12 -9.40 25.65
N GLY A 86 -8.23 -10.40 25.59
CA GLY A 86 -7.20 -10.49 24.55
C GLY A 86 -6.09 -9.43 24.65
N TYR A 87 -5.58 -8.98 23.50
CA TYR A 87 -4.52 -7.95 23.44
C TYR A 87 -5.07 -6.55 23.72
N ARG A 88 -4.49 -5.84 24.69
CA ARG A 88 -4.73 -4.39 24.86
C ARG A 88 -3.71 -3.59 24.06
N SER A 89 -4.18 -2.61 23.31
CA SER A 89 -3.38 -1.69 22.48
C SER A 89 -2.41 -0.81 23.28
N GLU A 90 -2.61 -0.72 24.60
CA GLU A 90 -1.87 0.14 25.54
C GLU A 90 -0.70 -0.57 26.25
N ASP A 91 -0.64 -1.91 26.29
CA ASP A 91 0.32 -2.67 27.10
C ASP A 91 1.74 -2.80 26.48
N GLY A 92 2.12 -1.92 25.56
CA GLY A 92 3.42 -1.97 24.86
C GLY A 92 3.55 -3.12 23.84
N LYS A 93 2.97 -4.30 24.11
CA LYS A 93 2.84 -5.43 23.16
C LYS A 93 1.91 -5.12 22.00
N GLY A 94 0.89 -4.29 22.24
CA GLY A 94 -0.03 -3.75 21.24
C GLY A 94 0.48 -2.47 20.57
N ALA A 95 1.69 -1.97 20.89
CA ALA A 95 2.17 -0.73 20.30
C ALA A 95 2.58 -0.87 18.82
N ASP A 96 3.00 -2.06 18.44
CA ASP A 96 3.25 -2.46 17.06
C ASP A 96 2.05 -3.14 16.39
N PHE A 97 0.90 -3.15 17.06
CA PHE A 97 -0.32 -3.73 16.54
C PHE A 97 -1.22 -2.63 15.97
N PHE A 98 -1.67 -2.81 14.73
CA PHE A 98 -2.68 -1.94 14.11
C PHE A 98 -4.05 -2.58 14.30
N ASP A 99 -4.91 -1.94 15.08
CA ASP A 99 -6.26 -2.38 15.41
C ASP A 99 -7.23 -2.35 14.21
N GLY A 100 -6.95 -1.51 13.21
CA GLY A 100 -7.73 -1.42 11.97
C GLY A 100 -7.55 -2.58 10.99
N ALA A 101 -6.84 -3.66 11.35
CA ALA A 101 -6.62 -4.81 10.48
C ALA A 101 -6.57 -6.14 11.28
N PRO A 102 -6.97 -7.29 10.69
CA PRO A 102 -6.82 -8.59 11.34
C PRO A 102 -5.35 -8.92 11.68
N THR A 103 -5.14 -9.62 12.79
CA THR A 103 -3.82 -10.22 13.11
C THR A 103 -3.40 -11.18 12.00
N GLY A 104 -2.14 -11.10 11.58
CA GLY A 104 -1.62 -11.90 10.46
C GLY A 104 -2.04 -11.40 9.07
N SER A 105 -2.60 -10.19 8.96
CA SER A 105 -2.81 -9.56 7.65
C SER A 105 -1.59 -8.76 7.22
N LEU A 106 -1.39 -8.63 5.90
CA LEU A 106 -0.41 -7.69 5.34
C LEU A 106 -0.97 -6.27 5.46
N ILE A 107 -0.20 -5.36 6.05
CA ILE A 107 -0.50 -3.94 6.16
C ILE A 107 0.59 -3.10 5.50
N GLY A 108 0.19 -1.92 5.03
CA GLY A 108 1.08 -0.94 4.43
C GLY A 108 1.03 0.39 5.15
N VAL A 109 2.07 1.19 4.98
CA VAL A 109 2.04 2.62 5.30
C VAL A 109 2.87 3.39 4.28
N ILE A 110 2.43 4.60 3.94
CA ILE A 110 3.13 5.50 3.02
C ILE A 110 3.89 6.52 3.87
N VAL A 111 5.22 6.41 3.88
CA VAL A 111 6.09 7.25 4.70
C VAL A 111 6.58 8.44 3.88
N PRO A 112 6.20 9.68 4.22
CA PRO A 112 6.71 10.87 3.54
C PRO A 112 8.21 11.04 3.79
N PRO A 113 8.93 11.83 2.98
CA PRO A 113 10.34 12.12 3.19
C PRO A 113 10.62 12.60 4.63
N GLY A 114 11.60 11.98 5.31
CA GLY A 114 11.94 12.27 6.71
C GLY A 114 10.97 11.69 7.76
N GLY A 115 9.90 11.01 7.33
CA GLY A 115 8.97 10.30 8.21
C GLY A 115 9.51 8.96 8.72
N GLN A 116 8.84 8.42 9.74
CA GLN A 116 9.08 7.07 10.26
C GLN A 116 7.77 6.27 10.26
N PRO A 117 7.78 4.99 9.85
CA PRO A 117 6.60 4.14 9.95
C PRO A 117 6.23 3.86 11.41
N GLY A 118 4.94 3.80 11.72
CA GLY A 118 4.43 3.36 13.02
C GLY A 118 4.32 4.43 14.13
N LYS A 119 4.44 5.74 13.83
CA LYS A 119 4.18 6.79 14.83
C LYS A 119 2.67 6.98 15.06
N LYS A 120 2.23 6.91 16.32
CA LYS A 120 0.80 6.72 16.72
C LYS A 120 -0.12 7.95 16.74
N LYS A 121 0.39 9.18 16.81
CA LYS A 121 -0.47 10.39 16.92
C LYS A 121 -0.42 11.31 15.71
N ASP A 122 0.78 11.60 15.20
CA ASP A 122 0.99 12.51 14.06
C ASP A 122 1.73 11.84 12.90
N GLY A 123 1.88 10.52 12.95
CA GLY A 123 2.59 9.73 11.97
C GLY A 123 1.71 9.25 10.81
N PRO A 124 2.33 8.74 9.75
CA PRO A 124 1.59 8.09 8.67
C PRO A 124 0.75 6.92 9.20
N GLN A 125 -0.54 6.91 8.88
CA GLN A 125 -1.44 5.86 9.35
C GLN A 125 -1.33 4.59 8.50
N PRO A 126 -1.18 3.40 9.13
CA PRO A 126 -1.24 2.14 8.41
C PRO A 126 -2.60 1.87 7.78
N PHE A 127 -2.61 1.00 6.76
CA PHE A 127 -3.83 0.52 6.12
C PHE A 127 -3.74 -0.98 5.80
N LEU A 128 -4.90 -1.64 5.79
CA LEU A 128 -5.02 -3.04 5.37
C LEU A 128 -4.73 -3.19 3.87
N ILE A 129 -3.78 -4.07 3.53
CA ILE A 129 -3.54 -4.54 2.17
C ILE A 129 -4.25 -5.87 1.92
N GLY A 130 -4.07 -6.85 2.81
CA GLY A 130 -4.59 -8.20 2.60
C GLY A 130 -3.95 -8.88 1.39
N SER A 131 -4.74 -9.62 0.60
CA SER A 131 -4.29 -10.27 -0.64
C SER A 131 -4.30 -9.32 -1.85
N LYS A 132 -5.19 -8.31 -1.85
CA LYS A 132 -5.29 -7.30 -2.90
C LYS A 132 -5.83 -5.99 -2.34
N LYS A 133 -5.21 -4.89 -2.75
CA LYS A 133 -5.66 -3.53 -2.44
C LYS A 133 -5.46 -2.61 -3.64
N GLU A 134 -6.48 -1.83 -3.96
CA GLU A 134 -6.36 -0.63 -4.78
C GLU A 134 -6.58 0.57 -3.88
N LEU A 135 -5.76 1.61 -4.05
CA LEU A 135 -5.91 2.86 -3.31
C LEU A 135 -5.42 4.06 -4.10
N ASP A 136 -6.00 5.21 -3.75
CA ASP A 136 -5.55 6.54 -4.17
C ASP A 136 -4.82 7.17 -2.96
N PRO A 137 -3.47 7.25 -2.98
CA PRO A 137 -2.67 7.72 -1.84
C PRO A 137 -3.07 9.13 -1.39
N GLN A 138 -3.23 9.33 -0.08
CA GLN A 138 -3.56 10.65 0.47
C GLN A 138 -2.34 11.58 0.58
N ALA A 139 -1.14 11.01 0.52
CA ALA A 139 0.15 11.70 0.53
C ALA A 139 1.14 10.96 -0.37
N ALA A 140 2.16 11.68 -0.85
CA ALA A 140 3.30 11.07 -1.53
C ALA A 140 4.30 10.50 -0.52
N GLY A 141 5.00 9.43 -0.88
CA GLY A 141 6.01 8.84 0.00
C GLY A 141 6.44 7.43 -0.39
N LEU A 142 7.31 6.86 0.43
CA LEU A 142 7.80 5.49 0.30
C LEU A 142 6.77 4.52 0.86
N LEU A 143 6.37 3.53 0.06
CA LEU A 143 5.53 2.44 0.52
C LEU A 143 6.38 1.45 1.32
N VAL A 144 6.00 1.24 2.57
CA VAL A 144 6.58 0.21 3.45
C VAL A 144 5.48 -0.73 3.91
N MET A 145 5.85 -1.98 4.16
CA MET A 145 4.88 -3.03 4.49
C MET A 145 5.37 -3.88 5.66
N ARG A 146 4.43 -4.46 6.41
CA ARG A 146 4.72 -5.51 7.38
C ARG A 146 3.51 -6.40 7.59
N VAL A 147 3.72 -7.53 8.25
CA VAL A 147 2.63 -8.32 8.83
C VAL A 147 2.10 -7.60 10.08
N ASN A 148 0.78 -7.47 10.20
CA ASN A 148 0.15 -6.98 11.41
C ASN A 148 0.19 -8.05 12.51
N ALA A 149 1.10 -7.93 13.45
CA ALA A 149 1.28 -8.91 14.51
C ALA A 149 1.73 -8.22 15.81
N PRO A 150 1.43 -8.80 16.99
CA PRO A 150 1.95 -8.29 18.24
C PRO A 150 3.49 -8.39 18.27
N ALA A 151 4.13 -7.55 19.09
CA ALA A 151 5.59 -7.36 19.07
C ALA A 151 6.40 -8.64 19.35
N ASN A 152 5.83 -9.62 20.07
CA ASN A 152 6.45 -10.91 20.40
C ASN A 152 6.14 -12.02 19.39
N ALA A 153 5.32 -11.75 18.37
CA ALA A 153 5.00 -12.74 17.36
C ALA A 153 6.22 -13.07 16.50
N LYS A 154 6.35 -14.35 16.14
CA LYS A 154 7.32 -14.81 15.18
C LYS A 154 6.63 -15.16 13.86
N CYS A 155 6.99 -14.43 12.82
CA CYS A 155 6.57 -14.73 11.44
C CYS A 155 7.66 -15.50 10.71
N VAL A 156 7.28 -16.58 10.01
CA VAL A 156 8.21 -17.40 9.21
C VAL A 156 7.62 -17.67 7.83
N GLY A 157 8.28 -17.15 6.79
CA GLY A 157 7.86 -17.33 5.41
C GLY A 157 8.10 -16.07 4.57
N LYS A 158 7.71 -16.14 3.31
CA LYS A 158 7.84 -15.03 2.36
C LYS A 158 6.52 -14.79 1.65
N LEU A 159 6.23 -13.52 1.41
CA LEU A 159 5.17 -13.09 0.51
C LEU A 159 5.81 -12.48 -0.73
N LYS A 160 5.23 -12.73 -1.90
CA LYS A 160 5.58 -12.02 -3.12
C LYS A 160 4.50 -10.97 -3.37
N VAL A 161 4.91 -9.71 -3.41
CA VAL A 161 4.02 -8.57 -3.56
C VAL A 161 4.26 -7.92 -4.92
N ARG A 162 3.22 -7.87 -5.75
CA ARG A 162 3.20 -7.12 -6.99
C ARG A 162 2.62 -5.74 -6.72
N LEU A 163 3.36 -4.71 -7.10
CA LEU A 163 2.97 -3.31 -7.11
C LEU A 163 2.76 -2.91 -8.55
N SER A 164 1.69 -2.17 -8.83
CA SER A 164 1.39 -1.68 -10.18
C SER A 164 0.62 -0.37 -10.16
N GLY A 165 0.63 0.34 -11.29
CA GLY A 165 0.00 1.66 -11.43
C GLY A 165 1.04 2.78 -11.36
N ASN A 166 0.65 3.93 -10.81
CA ASN A 166 1.51 5.11 -10.73
C ASN A 166 2.57 4.98 -9.63
N ILE A 167 3.63 4.21 -9.92
CA ILE A 167 4.73 3.88 -9.01
C ILE A 167 6.10 4.32 -9.57
N SER A 168 7.05 4.63 -8.68
CA SER A 168 8.41 5.06 -9.02
C SER A 168 9.46 4.40 -8.12
N LYS A 169 10.70 4.22 -8.63
CA LYS A 169 11.87 3.77 -7.83
C LYS A 169 12.67 4.91 -7.22
N SER A 170 12.35 6.15 -7.58
CA SER A 170 12.95 7.36 -7.02
C SER A 170 11.89 8.19 -6.28
N PRO A 171 12.28 9.00 -5.28
CA PRO A 171 11.40 10.00 -4.71
C PRO A 171 10.82 10.90 -5.82
N GLN A 172 9.54 11.26 -5.70
CA GLN A 172 8.88 12.25 -6.54
C GLN A 172 8.76 13.58 -5.79
#